data_AF-A0A7J3NM84-F1
#
_entry.id   AF-A0A7J3NM84-F1
#
_cell.length_a   1.000
_cell.length_b   1.000
_cell.length_c   1.000
_cell.angle_alpha   90.00
_cell.angle_beta   90.00
_cell.angle_gamma   90.00
#
_symmetry.space_group_name_H-M   'P 1'
#
loop_
_entity.id
_entity.type
_entity.pdbx_description
1 polymer ?
#
loop_
_entity_poly.entity_id
_entity_poly.type
_entity_poly.pdbx_seq_one_letter_code
_entity_poly.pdbx_strand_id
1 'polypeptide(L)'
;MEKRRMNAVYVSRETDIMKFETVREWLLTLTDSETTRAGYISGFKHFLRISRLNPDKIVEDFNAVKWNPVEKEKFLDNLKRKIQKYYAYLLERKLAPLTVRNRINIVKSFLNFYE
;
A
#
# COMPACT_ATOMS: atom_id res chain seq x y z
N MET A 1 34.65 4.39 -12.11
CA MET A 1 33.79 3.59 -11.21
C MET A 1 32.57 4.40 -10.85
N GLU A 2 31.52 4.24 -11.65
CA GLU A 2 30.28 5.02 -11.60
C GLU A 2 29.31 4.41 -10.57
N LYS A 3 29.25 4.99 -9.37
CA LYS A 3 28.23 4.61 -8.37
C LYS A 3 26.91 5.26 -8.75
N ARG A 4 26.16 4.62 -9.65
CA ARG A 4 24.72 4.88 -9.82
C ARG A 4 24.00 4.47 -8.53
N ARG A 5 23.70 5.45 -7.68
CA ARG A 5 22.89 5.25 -6.46
C ARG A 5 21.60 6.04 -6.56
N MET A 6 20.52 5.29 -6.37
CA MET A 6 19.21 5.67 -5.83
C MET A 6 18.23 6.43 -6.75
N ASN A 7 17.48 5.67 -7.54
CA ASN A 7 16.08 5.98 -7.86
C ASN A 7 15.15 5.31 -6.83
N ALA A 8 15.26 5.72 -5.57
CA ALA A 8 14.16 5.55 -4.63
C ALA A 8 13.40 6.87 -4.64
N VAL A 9 12.32 6.94 -5.42
CA VAL A 9 11.35 8.04 -5.33
C VAL A 9 10.73 7.93 -3.93
N TYR A 10 11.38 8.57 -2.96
CA TYR A 10 10.87 8.72 -1.61
C TYR A 10 9.55 9.47 -1.72
N VAL A 11 8.49 8.89 -1.15
CA VAL A 11 7.20 9.56 -0.97
C VAL A 11 7.45 10.76 -0.05
N SER A 12 7.69 11.93 -0.65
CA SER A 12 7.88 13.21 0.04
C SER A 12 6.57 13.63 0.73
N ARG A 13 6.68 14.52 1.72
CA ARG A 13 5.70 14.73 2.80
C ARG A 13 4.28 15.15 2.40
N GLU A 14 3.98 15.47 1.15
CA GLU A 14 2.68 16.02 0.74
C GLU A 14 2.14 15.48 -0.58
N THR A 15 2.58 14.31 -1.05
CA THR A 15 2.03 13.81 -2.31
C THR A 15 0.55 13.43 -2.20
N ASP A 16 -0.25 14.06 -3.06
CA ASP A 16 -1.56 13.60 -3.48
C ASP A 16 -1.44 12.14 -3.92
N ILE A 17 -2.06 11.23 -3.18
CA ILE A 17 -1.99 9.79 -3.47
C ILE A 17 -2.80 9.46 -4.74
N MET A 18 -3.70 10.34 -5.16
CA MET A 18 -4.50 10.18 -6.39
C MET A 18 -3.65 10.32 -7.66
N LYS A 19 -2.39 10.76 -7.54
CA LYS A 19 -1.44 10.77 -8.67
C LYS A 19 -1.00 9.37 -9.11
N PHE A 20 -1.16 8.37 -8.24
CA PHE A 20 -0.87 6.98 -8.57
C PHE A 20 -2.08 6.39 -9.29
N GLU A 21 -1.89 5.93 -10.52
CA GLU A 21 -3.00 5.46 -11.35
C GLU A 21 -3.73 4.31 -10.67
N THR A 22 -2.98 3.40 -10.04
CA THR A 22 -3.57 2.24 -9.34
C THR A 22 -4.43 2.64 -8.14
N VAL A 23 -4.10 3.74 -7.46
CA VAL A 23 -4.92 4.24 -6.35
C VAL A 23 -6.15 4.95 -6.87
N ARG A 24 -6.01 5.72 -7.96
CA ARG A 24 -7.13 6.39 -8.61
C ARG A 24 -8.17 5.39 -9.12
N GLU A 25 -7.75 4.39 -9.88
CA GLU A 25 -8.61 3.33 -10.41
C GLU A 25 -9.34 2.58 -9.30
N TRP A 26 -8.61 2.14 -8.27
CA TRP A 26 -9.19 1.45 -7.12
C TRP A 26 -10.25 2.30 -6.41
N LEU A 27 -9.97 3.56 -6.11
CA LEU A 27 -10.88 4.40 -5.30
C LEU A 27 -12.08 4.92 -6.09
N LEU A 28 -11.91 5.21 -7.37
CA LEU A 28 -13.05 5.58 -8.24
C LEU A 28 -13.98 4.39 -8.48
N THR A 29 -13.45 3.16 -8.49
CA THR A 29 -14.28 1.95 -8.63
C THR A 29 -14.96 1.55 -7.31
N LEU A 30 -14.27 1.75 -6.18
CA LEU A 30 -14.77 1.29 -4.88
C LEU A 30 -15.92 2.14 -4.32
N THR A 31 -15.89 3.47 -4.52
CA THR A 31 -16.86 4.35 -3.87
C THR A 31 -17.04 5.71 -4.56
N ASP A 32 -18.30 6.14 -4.65
CA ASP A 32 -18.68 7.50 -5.05
C ASP A 32 -18.69 8.49 -3.88
N SER A 33 -18.67 8.01 -2.64
CA SER A 33 -18.68 8.88 -1.45
C SER A 33 -17.33 9.53 -1.20
N GLU A 34 -17.29 10.86 -1.27
CA GLU A 34 -16.08 11.65 -1.00
C GLU A 34 -15.55 11.42 0.42
N THR A 35 -16.44 11.34 1.41
CA THR A 35 -16.07 11.09 2.81
C THR A 35 -15.43 9.71 2.97
N THR A 36 -16.00 8.69 2.34
CA THR A 36 -15.42 7.34 2.35
C THR A 36 -14.06 7.36 1.66
N ARG A 37 -13.97 7.96 0.46
CA ARG A 37 -12.72 8.09 -0.31
C ARG A 37 -11.62 8.77 0.50
N ALA A 38 -11.92 9.86 1.20
CA ALA A 38 -10.97 10.57 2.06
C ALA A 38 -10.44 9.67 3.20
N GLY A 39 -11.31 8.84 3.79
CA GLY A 39 -10.93 7.85 4.80
C GLY A 39 -9.94 6.80 4.27
N TYR A 40 -10.22 6.24 3.09
CA TYR A 40 -9.32 5.29 2.42
C TYR A 40 -7.98 5.94 2.04
N ILE A 41 -8.01 7.13 1.45
CA ILE A 41 -6.80 7.91 1.12
C ILE A 41 -5.92 8.09 2.35
N SER A 42 -6.50 8.58 3.45
CA SER A 42 -5.77 8.81 4.71
C SER A 42 -5.16 7.53 5.27
N GLY A 43 -5.95 6.44 5.32
CA GLY A 43 -5.49 5.14 5.82
C GLY A 43 -4.38 4.53 4.97
N PHE A 44 -4.55 4.55 3.65
CA PHE A 44 -3.63 3.92 2.71
C PHE A 44 -2.34 4.74 2.54
N LYS A 45 -2.43 6.07 2.45
CA LYS A 45 -1.26 6.97 2.47
C LYS A 45 -0.40 6.73 3.69
N HIS A 46 -1.01 6.51 4.84
CA HIS A 46 -0.29 6.20 6.06
C HIS A 46 0.48 4.87 5.96
N PHE A 47 -0.14 3.82 5.42
CA PHE A 47 0.52 2.54 5.16
C PHE A 47 1.72 2.68 4.22
N LEU A 48 1.55 3.33 3.06
CA LEU A 48 2.61 3.51 2.07
C LEU A 48 3.80 4.27 2.66
N ARG A 49 3.54 5.31 3.46
CA ARG A 49 4.57 6.10 4.13
C ARG A 49 5.39 5.27 5.12
N ILE A 50 4.75 4.46 5.95
CA ILE A 50 5.44 3.64 6.96
C ILE A 50 6.18 2.47 6.31
N SER A 51 5.54 1.79 5.35
CA SER A 51 6.11 0.62 4.66
C SER A 51 7.13 0.99 3.58
N ARG A 52 7.21 2.29 3.21
CA ARG A 52 8.02 2.83 2.11
C ARG A 52 7.76 2.13 0.78
N LEU A 53 6.48 2.01 0.43
CA LEU A 53 6.03 1.36 -0.80
C LEU A 53 5.48 2.38 -1.79
N ASN A 54 5.57 2.04 -3.07
CA ASN A 54 4.90 2.73 -4.17
C ASN A 54 3.75 1.80 -4.65
N PRO A 55 2.49 2.27 -4.66
CA PRO A 55 1.34 1.43 -4.98
C PRO A 55 1.36 0.94 -6.43
N ASP A 56 1.75 1.78 -7.39
CA ASP A 56 1.89 1.37 -8.80
C ASP A 56 2.94 0.27 -8.93
N LYS A 57 4.05 0.39 -8.19
CA LYS A 57 5.12 -0.63 -8.20
C LYS A 57 4.68 -1.95 -7.57
N ILE A 58 3.83 -1.93 -6.53
CA ILE A 58 3.27 -3.16 -5.95
C ILE A 58 2.50 -3.94 -7.03
N VAL A 59 1.63 -3.25 -7.77
CA VAL A 59 0.79 -3.87 -8.81
C VAL A 59 1.63 -4.32 -10.01
N GLU A 60 2.60 -3.51 -10.44
CA GLU A 60 3.55 -3.85 -11.51
C GLU A 60 4.34 -5.13 -11.15
N ASP A 61 4.94 -5.17 -9.96
CA ASP A 61 5.73 -6.31 -9.50
C ASP A 61 4.87 -7.56 -9.35
N PHE A 62 3.62 -7.43 -8.84
CA PHE A 62 2.69 -8.55 -8.77
C PHE A 62 2.34 -9.09 -10.16
N ASN A 63 1.99 -8.21 -11.10
CA ASN A 63 1.65 -8.59 -12.47
C ASN A 63 2.81 -9.29 -13.19
N ALA A 64 4.06 -8.92 -12.89
CA ALA A 64 5.24 -9.56 -13.44
C ALA A 64 5.44 -11.01 -12.94
N VAL A 65 4.95 -11.34 -11.74
CA VAL A 65 5.18 -12.65 -11.10
C VAL A 65 3.94 -13.51 -10.93
N LYS A 66 2.72 -12.98 -11.13
CA LYS A 66 1.45 -13.66 -10.75
C LYS A 66 1.22 -15.04 -11.40
N TRP A 67 1.88 -15.31 -12.53
CA TRP A 67 1.80 -16.58 -13.25
C TRP A 67 2.95 -17.55 -12.93
N ASN A 68 3.95 -17.11 -12.16
CA ASN A 68 5.04 -17.95 -11.67
C ASN A 68 4.81 -18.26 -10.18
N PRO A 69 4.44 -19.50 -9.80
CA PRO A 69 4.09 -19.83 -8.42
C PRO A 69 5.17 -19.49 -7.39
N VAL A 70 6.44 -19.77 -7.71
CA VAL A 70 7.56 -19.57 -6.79
C VAL A 70 7.84 -18.08 -6.57
N GLU A 71 7.87 -17.29 -7.65
CA GLU A 71 8.10 -15.85 -7.54
C GLU A 71 6.89 -15.11 -6.94
N LYS A 72 5.67 -15.58 -7.24
CA LYS A 72 4.44 -15.09 -6.60
C LYS A 72 4.49 -15.29 -5.09
N GLU A 73 4.86 -16.48 -4.62
CA GLU A 73 4.96 -16.76 -3.18
C GLU A 73 5.99 -15.85 -2.50
N LYS A 74 7.19 -15.69 -3.08
CA LYS A 74 8.22 -14.77 -2.56
C LYS A 74 7.72 -13.32 -2.48
N PHE A 75 7.00 -12.86 -3.49
CA PHE A 75 6.40 -11.53 -3.50
C PHE A 75 5.39 -11.37 -2.37
N LEU A 76 4.46 -12.32 -2.23
CA LEU A 76 3.42 -12.31 -1.20
C LEU A 76 4.03 -12.37 0.21
N ASP A 77 5.07 -13.16 0.43
CA ASP A 77 5.79 -13.23 1.69
C ASP A 77 6.46 -11.91 2.07
N ASN A 78 7.09 -11.24 1.11
CA ASN A 78 7.68 -9.93 1.33
C ASN A 78 6.59 -8.90 1.69
N LEU A 79 5.48 -8.88 0.94
CA LEU A 79 4.38 -7.98 1.19
C LEU A 79 3.73 -8.24 2.56
N LYS A 80 3.53 -9.51 2.93
CA LYS A 80 3.03 -9.92 4.25
C LYS A 80 3.94 -9.42 5.37
N ARG A 81 5.27 -9.51 5.23
CA ARG A 81 6.23 -8.95 6.20
C ARG A 81 6.09 -7.44 6.35
N LYS A 82 5.83 -6.70 5.26
CA LYS A 82 5.58 -5.25 5.32
C LYS A 82 4.29 -4.93 6.07
N ILE A 83 3.21 -5.67 5.81
CA ILE A 83 1.93 -5.51 6.51
C ILE A 83 2.07 -5.83 7.99
N GLN A 84 2.79 -6.89 8.36
CA GLN A 84 3.07 -7.24 9.76
C GLN A 84 3.84 -6.14 10.49
N LYS A 85 4.86 -5.56 9.85
CA LYS A 85 5.62 -4.42 10.40
C LYS A 85 4.73 -3.19 10.59
N TYR A 86 3.85 -2.91 9.62
CA TYR A 86 2.88 -1.83 9.75
C TYR A 86 1.88 -2.08 10.90
N TYR A 87 1.37 -3.30 11.03
CA TYR A 87 0.47 -3.67 12.11
C TYR A 87 1.13 -3.49 13.48
N ALA A 88 2.36 -3.98 13.65
CA ALA A 88 3.15 -3.78 14.88
C ALA A 88 3.33 -2.29 15.20
N TYR A 89 3.66 -1.47 14.20
CA TYR A 89 3.75 -0.01 14.37
C TYR A 89 2.44 0.61 14.87
N LEU A 90 1.27 0.16 14.38
CA LEU A 90 -0.02 0.68 14.85
C LEU A 90 -0.30 0.30 16.31
N LEU A 91 0.10 -0.91 16.73
CA LEU A 91 -0.02 -1.37 18.11
C LEU A 91 0.87 -0.58 19.07
N GLU A 92 2.13 -0.32 18.68
CA GLU A 92 3.06 0.50 19.48
C GLU A 92 2.54 1.92 19.73
N ARG A 93 1.75 2.46 18.80
CA ARG A 93 1.10 3.77 18.92
C ARG A 93 -0.13 3.77 19.82
N LYS A 94 -0.47 2.63 20.44
CA LYS A 94 -1.62 2.47 21.35
C LYS A 94 -2.95 2.95 20.73
N LEU A 95 -3.11 2.77 19.41
CA LEU A 95 -4.35 3.12 18.73
C LEU A 95 -5.48 2.19 19.18
N ALA A 96 -6.71 2.71 19.16
CA ALA A 96 -7.89 1.91 19.46
C ALA A 96 -7.97 0.69 18.50
N PRO A 97 -8.39 -0.50 18.99
CA PRO A 97 -8.45 -1.71 18.17
C PRO A 97 -9.25 -1.55 16.87
N LEU A 98 -10.36 -0.79 16.92
CA LEU A 98 -11.17 -0.49 15.75
C LEU A 98 -10.40 0.34 14.70
N THR A 99 -9.61 1.31 15.15
CA THR A 99 -8.75 2.11 14.27
C THR A 99 -7.68 1.25 13.60
N VAL A 100 -7.07 0.34 14.36
CA VAL A 100 -6.08 -0.62 13.81
C VAL A 100 -6.74 -1.50 12.76
N ARG A 101 -7.91 -2.10 13.09
CA ARG A 101 -8.68 -2.94 12.17
C ARG A 101 -9.04 -2.19 10.89
N ASN A 102 -9.56 -0.97 11.00
CA ASN A 102 -9.93 -0.15 9.85
C ASN A 102 -8.73 0.14 8.95
N ARG A 103 -7.57 0.48 9.52
CA ARG A 103 -6.34 0.71 8.75
C ARG A 103 -5.87 -0.53 8.00
N ILE A 104 -5.99 -1.72 8.60
CA ILE A 104 -5.63 -2.98 7.93
C ILE A 104 -6.66 -3.35 6.85
N ASN A 105 -7.95 -3.13 7.10
CA ASN A 105 -9.00 -3.38 6.12
C ASN A 105 -8.84 -2.52 4.88
N ILE A 106 -8.42 -1.25 5.04
CA ILE A 106 -8.09 -0.38 3.90
C ILE A 106 -6.97 -0.97 3.04
N VAL A 107 -5.89 -1.48 3.67
CA VAL A 107 -4.79 -2.13 2.93
C VAL A 107 -5.27 -3.39 2.22
N LYS A 108 -6.06 -4.23 2.89
CA LYS A 108 -6.66 -5.43 2.29
C LYS A 108 -7.56 -5.09 1.09
N SER A 109 -8.38 -4.05 1.21
CA SER A 109 -9.26 -3.62 0.13
C SER A 109 -8.50 -3.24 -1.14
N PHE A 110 -7.35 -2.56 -1.02
CA PHE A 110 -6.48 -2.28 -2.16
C PHE A 110 -5.91 -3.56 -2.77
N LEU A 111 -5.39 -4.47 -1.94
CA LEU A 111 -4.76 -5.70 -2.44
C LEU A 111 -5.76 -6.64 -3.12
N ASN A 112 -6.94 -6.82 -2.52
CA ASN A 112 -8.00 -7.65 -3.08
C ASN A 112 -8.56 -7.10 -4.39
N PHE A 113 -8.43 -5.79 -4.64
CA PHE A 113 -8.86 -5.20 -5.92
C PHE A 113 -7.96 -5.63 -7.09
N TYR A 114 -6.69 -5.96 -6.82
CA TYR A 114 -5.68 -6.31 -7.83
C TYR A 114 -5.28 -7.80 -7.81
N GLU A 115 -5.87 -8.61 -6.92
CA GLU A 115 -5.68 -10.07 -6.87
C GLU A 115 -6.48 -10.76 -7.98
#